data_AF-A0A0F8XU36-F1
#
_entry.id   AF-A0A0F8XU36-F1
#
_cell.length_a   1.000
_cell.length_b   1.000
_cell.length_c   1.000
_cell.angle_alpha   90.00
_cell.angle_beta   90.00
_cell.angle_gamma   90.00
#
_symmetry.space_group_name_H-M   'P 1'
#
loop_
_entity.id
_entity.type
_entity.pdbx_description
1 polymer ?
#
loop_
_entity_poly.entity_id
_entity_poly.type
_entity_poly.pdbx_seq_one_letter_code
_entity_poly.pdbx_strand_id
1 'polypeptide(L)'
;MAQLFQAMDRLINECGVAVIIVHHLRKPFMTYKGEVVSMGSMDFRGAIIASWADTLALIEETDTKDKLKLTWAKTRNAPEELHPIYLH
;
A
#
# COMPACT_ATOMS: atom_id res chain seq x y z
N MET A 1 -15.33 -10.18 3.02
CA MET A 1 -14.03 -9.80 2.42
C MET A 1 -13.54 -10.82 1.39
N ALA A 2 -13.49 -12.13 1.68
CA ALA A 2 -13.01 -13.14 0.70
C ALA A 2 -13.78 -13.14 -0.65
N GLN A 3 -15.11 -12.98 -0.62
CA GLN A 3 -15.92 -12.92 -1.85
C GLN A 3 -15.62 -11.71 -2.74
N LEU A 4 -15.25 -10.57 -2.15
CA LEU A 4 -14.95 -9.36 -2.92
C LEU A 4 -13.65 -9.53 -3.73
N PHE A 5 -12.60 -10.06 -3.11
CA PHE A 5 -11.33 -10.32 -3.80
C PHE A 5 -11.47 -11.40 -4.87
N GLN A 6 -12.27 -12.45 -4.62
CA GLN A 6 -12.57 -13.45 -5.65
C GLN A 6 -13.31 -12.85 -6.86
N ALA A 7 -14.24 -11.93 -6.64
CA ALA A 7 -14.91 -11.23 -7.74
C ALA A 7 -13.94 -10.33 -8.51
N MET A 8 -13.01 -9.66 -7.82
CA MET A 8 -11.96 -8.86 -8.47
C MET A 8 -10.99 -9.73 -9.28
N ASP A 9 -10.59 -10.90 -8.77
CA ASP A 9 -9.73 -11.83 -9.52
C ASP A 9 -10.39 -12.27 -10.83
N ARG A 10 -11.70 -12.56 -10.81
CA ARG A 10 -12.44 -12.87 -12.04
C ARG A 10 -12.43 -11.68 -13.01
N LEU A 11 -12.72 -10.48 -12.51
CA LEU A 11 -12.71 -9.27 -13.34
C LEU A 11 -11.35 -9.05 -14.02
N ILE A 12 -10.25 -9.16 -13.26
CA ILE A 12 -8.89 -8.98 -13.77
C ILE A 12 -8.59 -10.01 -14.86
N ASN A 13 -8.90 -11.29 -14.61
CA ASN A 13 -8.55 -12.38 -15.53
C ASN A 13 -9.45 -12.45 -16.77
N GLU A 14 -10.75 -12.22 -16.61
CA GLU A 14 -11.71 -12.33 -17.71
C GLU A 14 -11.71 -11.08 -18.61
N CYS A 15 -11.52 -9.90 -18.03
CA CYS A 15 -11.55 -8.64 -18.78
C CYS A 15 -10.16 -8.09 -19.12
N GLY A 16 -9.09 -8.66 -18.56
CA GLY A 16 -7.72 -8.17 -18.78
C GLY A 16 -7.48 -6.76 -18.25
N VAL A 17 -8.14 -6.39 -17.14
CA VAL A 17 -8.08 -5.04 -16.57
C VAL A 17 -7.13 -4.95 -15.39
N ALA A 18 -6.54 -3.77 -15.19
CA ALA A 18 -5.84 -3.42 -13.96
C ALA A 18 -6.83 -2.85 -12.93
N VAL A 19 -6.76 -3.34 -11.68
CA VAL A 19 -7.58 -2.85 -10.58
C VAL A 19 -6.68 -2.10 -9.59
N ILE A 20 -6.98 -0.82 -9.35
CA ILE A 20 -6.30 0.01 -8.36
C ILE A 20 -7.26 0.26 -7.20
N ILE A 21 -6.81 -0.06 -5.99
CA ILE A 21 -7.59 0.14 -4.77
C ILE A 21 -6.87 1.17 -3.89
N VAL A 22 -7.58 2.25 -3.54
CA VAL A 22 -7.10 3.20 -2.54
C VAL A 22 -7.50 2.70 -1.16
N HIS A 23 -6.50 2.47 -0.31
CA HIS A 23 -6.70 1.92 1.03
C HIS A 23 -6.04 2.81 2.08
N HIS A 24 -6.81 3.26 3.06
CA HIS A 24 -6.28 4.02 4.18
C HIS A 24 -5.63 3.10 5.22
N LEU A 25 -4.40 3.43 5.61
CA LEU A 25 -3.72 2.77 6.71
C LEU A 25 -4.43 3.05 8.05
N ARG A 26 -4.16 2.22 9.05
CA ARG A 26 -4.60 2.48 10.44
C ARG A 26 -3.97 3.78 10.93
N LYS A 27 -4.65 4.41 11.88
CA LYS A 27 -4.09 5.56 12.57
C LYS A 27 -2.82 5.08 13.29
N PRO A 28 -1.66 5.75 13.08
CA PRO A 28 -0.42 5.28 13.65
C PRO A 28 -0.47 5.28 15.17
N PHE A 29 0.26 4.34 15.77
CA PHE A 29 0.54 4.40 17.20
C PHE A 29 1.58 5.49 17.46
N MET A 30 1.40 6.24 18.53
CA MET A 30 2.33 7.28 18.94
C MET A 30 3.12 6.75 20.14
N THR A 31 4.42 7.00 20.17
CA THR A 31 5.21 6.78 21.39
C THR A 31 4.76 7.76 22.48
N TYR A 32 5.17 7.52 23.72
CA TYR A 32 4.94 8.45 24.84
C TYR A 32 5.57 9.84 24.64
N LYS A 33 6.47 9.98 23.66
CA LYS A 33 7.09 11.25 23.23
C LYS A 33 6.38 11.91 22.05
N GLY A 34 5.32 11.30 21.52
CA GLY A 34 4.56 11.81 20.37
C GLY A 34 5.15 11.45 18.99
N GLU A 35 6.10 10.51 18.94
CA GLU A 35 6.68 10.06 17.67
C GLU A 35 5.80 8.99 17.02
N VAL A 36 5.68 9.02 15.68
CA VAL A 36 4.93 8.05 14.90
C VAL A 36 5.67 6.71 14.87
N VAL A 37 4.99 5.63 15.26
CA VAL A 37 5.49 4.26 15.13
C VAL A 37 4.97 3.66 13.83
N SER A 38 5.87 3.43 12.86
CA SER A 38 5.55 2.62 11.69
C SER A 38 5.41 1.16 12.13
N MET A 39 4.26 0.55 11.83
CA MET A 39 4.00 -0.88 12.12
C MET A 39 4.12 -1.75 10.87
N GLY A 40 4.61 -1.18 9.76
CA GLY A 40 4.85 -1.88 8.50
C GLY A 40 3.58 -2.57 7.98
N SER A 41 3.64 -3.90 7.81
CA SER A 41 2.51 -4.69 7.31
C SER A 41 1.30 -4.71 8.26
N MET A 42 1.46 -4.36 9.55
CA MET A 42 0.37 -4.28 10.51
C MET A 42 -0.42 -2.96 10.41
N ASP A 43 0.07 -1.96 9.66
CA ASP A 43 -0.65 -0.71 9.40
C ASP A 43 -1.82 -0.90 8.43
N PHE A 44 -1.85 -1.99 7.66
CA PHE A 44 -2.96 -2.29 6.76
C PHE A 44 -4.19 -2.77 7.54
N ARG A 45 -5.30 -2.02 7.45
CA ARG A 45 -6.61 -2.51 7.93
C ARG A 45 -7.03 -3.78 7.17
N GLY A 46 -6.93 -4.92 7.84
CA GLY A 46 -7.33 -6.22 7.30
C GLY A 46 -6.21 -6.87 6.47
N ALA A 47 -5.52 -7.84 7.07
CA ALA A 47 -4.34 -8.51 6.51
C ALA A 47 -4.52 -9.11 5.11
N ILE A 48 -5.77 -9.33 4.69
CA ILE A 48 -6.13 -9.95 3.42
C ILE A 48 -5.73 -9.08 2.22
N ILE A 49 -5.79 -7.75 2.31
CA ILE A 49 -5.44 -6.89 1.15
C ILE A 49 -3.94 -6.97 0.84
N ALA A 50 -3.11 -7.01 1.88
CA ALA A 50 -1.66 -7.06 1.73
C ALA A 50 -1.20 -8.40 1.15
N SER A 51 -1.86 -9.50 1.51
CA SER A 51 -1.58 -10.82 0.93
C SER A 51 -2.09 -10.94 -0.51
N TRP A 52 -3.29 -10.44 -0.79
CA TRP A 52 -3.93 -10.53 -2.11
C TRP A 52 -3.27 -9.66 -3.18
N ALA A 53 -2.99 -8.39 -2.86
CA ALA A 53 -2.54 -7.42 -3.85
C ALA A 53 -1.20 -7.80 -4.49
N ASP A 54 -1.09 -7.68 -5.82
CA ASP A 54 0.16 -7.94 -6.53
C ASP A 54 1.21 -6.86 -6.28
N THR A 55 0.76 -5.62 -6.09
CA THR A 55 1.58 -4.45 -5.79
C THR A 55 0.97 -3.66 -4.65
N LEU A 56 1.79 -3.26 -3.69
CA LEU A 56 1.44 -2.31 -2.63
C LEU A 56 2.36 -1.10 -2.72
N ALA A 57 1.77 0.03 -3.07
CA ALA A 57 2.44 1.32 -3.07
C ALA A 57 1.94 2.16 -1.89
N LEU A 58 2.86 2.83 -1.19
CA LEU A 58 2.57 3.69 -0.05
C LEU A 58 2.93 5.12 -0.40
N ILE A 59 2.04 6.04 -0.05
CA ILE A 59 2.28 7.48 -0.14
C ILE A 59 2.46 7.98 1.30
N GLU A 60 3.63 8.57 1.56
CA GLU A 60 4.04 9.04 2.89
C GLU A 60 4.43 10.52 2.80
N GLU A 61 4.10 11.29 3.84
CA GLU A 61 4.62 12.65 4.00
C GLU A 61 6.10 12.58 4.36
N THR A 62 6.90 13.51 3.84
CA THR A 62 8.33 13.62 4.18
C THR A 62 8.56 14.75 5.18
N ASP A 63 9.76 14.81 5.77
CA ASP A 63 10.17 15.92 6.64
C ASP A 63 10.23 17.29 5.92
N THR A 64 10.15 17.28 4.59
CA THR A 64 10.08 18.51 3.80
C THR A 64 8.62 18.88 3.54
N LYS A 65 8.26 20.12 3.88
CA LYS A 65 6.93 20.66 3.64
C LYS A 65 6.50 20.45 2.19
N ASP A 66 5.25 20.00 2.01
CA ASP A 66 4.59 19.78 0.73
C ASP A 66 5.25 18.70 -0.16
N LYS A 67 6.16 17.89 0.39
CA LYS A 67 6.75 16.77 -0.36
C LYS A 67 6.21 15.43 0.12
N LEU A 68 5.69 14.67 -0.84
CA LEU A 68 5.25 13.29 -0.63
C LEU A 68 6.28 12.31 -1.22
N LYS A 69 6.39 11.14 -0.61
CA LYS A 69 7.22 10.04 -1.08
C LYS A 69 6.32 8.86 -1.40
N LEU A 70 6.40 8.39 -2.65
CA LEU A 70 5.81 7.14 -3.10
C LEU A 70 6.85 6.03 -2.95
N THR A 71 6.53 5.01 -2.17
CA THR A 71 7.35 3.82 -1.94
C THR A 71 6.60 2.55 -2.31
N TRP A 72 7.33 1.46 -2.56
CA TRP A 72 6.75 0.15 -2.88
C TRP A 72 7.06 -0.81 -1.74
N ALA A 73 6.05 -1.19 -0.97
CA ALA A 73 6.20 -2.17 0.11
C ALA A 73 6.18 -3.62 -0.42
N LYS A 74 5.56 -3.84 -1.58
CA LYS A 74 5.46 -5.15 -2.23
C LYS A 74 5.29 -4.97 -3.72
N THR A 75 6.00 -5.75 -4.52
CA THR A 75 5.65 -6.05 -5.90
C THR A 75 5.91 -7.52 -6.19
N ARG A 76 5.01 -8.15 -6.94
CA ARG A 76 5.16 -9.55 -7.36
C ARG A 76 6.23 -9.70 -8.45
N ASN A 77 6.36 -8.71 -9.32
CA ASN A 77 7.22 -8.75 -10.50
C ASN A 77 8.26 -7.64 -10.44
N ALA A 78 9.50 -7.97 -10.80
CA ALA A 78 10.65 -7.06 -10.94
C ALA A 78 10.80 -6.03 -9.79
N PRO A 79 10.82 -6.45 -8.51
CA PRO A 79 11.02 -5.53 -7.38
C PRO A 79 12.31 -4.71 -7.47
N GLU A 80 13.34 -5.23 -8.13
CA GLU A 80 14.63 -4.58 -8.34
C GLU A 80 14.59 -3.32 -9.21
N GLU A 81 13.60 -3.21 -10.09
CA GLU A 81 13.43 -2.07 -11.00
C GLU A 81 12.72 -0.87 -10.34
N LEU A 82 12.29 -1.03 -9.09
CA LEU A 82 11.47 -0.03 -8.41
C LEU A 82 12.31 0.82 -7.46
N HIS A 83 12.19 2.13 -7.64
CA HIS A 83 12.90 3.12 -6.84
C HIS A 83 11.91 4.17 -6.32
N PRO A 84 12.02 4.57 -5.02
CA PRO A 84 11.21 5.64 -4.42
C PRO A 84 11.03 6.85 -5.34
N ILE A 85 9.79 7.30 -5.53
CA ILE A 85 9.48 8.52 -6.29
C ILE A 85 9.13 9.63 -5.30
N TYR A 86 9.72 10.80 -5.50
CA TYR A 86 9.37 12.01 -4.76
C TYR A 86 8.39 12.84 -5.58
N LEU A 87 7.23 13.12 -5.00
CA LEU A 87 6.17 13.90 -5.61
C LEU A 87 6.25 15.35 -5.12
N HIS A 88 5.98 16.28 -6.04
CA HIS A 88 6.00 17.73 -5.82
C HIS A 88 4.66 18.27 -5.32
#